data_AF-A0A9D9NC46-F1
#
_entry.id   AF-A0A9D9NC46-F1
#
_cell.length_a   1.000
_cell.length_b   1.000
_cell.length_c   1.000
_cell.angle_alpha   90.00
_cell.angle_beta   90.00
_cell.angle_gamma   90.00
#
_symmetry.space_group_name_H-M   'P 1'
#
loop_
_entity.id
_entity.type
_entity.pdbx_description
1 polymer ?
#
loop_
_entity_poly.entity_id
_entity_poly.type
_entity_poly.pdbx_seq_one_letter_code
_entity_poly.pdbx_strand_id
1 'polypeptide(L)'
;MGKIKSAWEIALEKTEGITIDKEKMKYQSDVEKARKAAGSYMLADKADDEAFITNLKDIDPKAVKEGLLMTADANISLPESEEGNEERFKRIKTIIAIASDNNSNALALTDELIGFLNQYPLHRKDLVEKMKAQYKPILDEKSEKLSKQYGQDIHLTYENDKEFMEAASKNLERLENQYQQTVRNAKAQLKQMIG
;
A
#
# COMPACT_ATOMS: atom_id res chain seq x y z
N MET A 1 5.39 -44.23 -43.02
CA MET A 1 4.57 -44.58 -41.83
C MET A 1 5.24 -43.96 -40.62
N GLY A 2 4.64 -42.88 -40.09
CA GLY A 2 5.24 -42.06 -39.03
C GLY A 2 5.14 -42.74 -37.68
N LYS A 3 6.26 -42.83 -36.97
CA LYS A 3 6.28 -43.22 -35.55
C LYS A 3 5.57 -42.12 -34.77
N ILE A 4 4.40 -42.42 -34.21
CA ILE A 4 3.74 -41.55 -33.25
C ILE A 4 4.58 -41.63 -31.97
N LYS A 5 5.29 -40.55 -31.66
CA LYS A 5 6.08 -40.43 -30.43
C LYS A 5 5.16 -40.51 -29.21
N SER A 6 5.60 -41.24 -28.19
CA SER A 6 4.88 -41.35 -26.92
C SER A 6 4.87 -39.99 -26.20
N ALA A 7 3.77 -39.67 -25.49
CA ALA A 7 3.68 -38.46 -24.67
C ALA A 7 4.81 -38.34 -23.63
N TRP A 8 5.42 -39.46 -23.24
CA TRP A 8 6.58 -39.51 -22.34
C TRP A 8 7.89 -39.12 -23.03
N GLU A 9 8.09 -39.51 -24.30
CA GLU A 9 9.25 -39.09 -25.11
C GLU A 9 9.17 -37.59 -25.44
N ILE A 10 7.96 -37.08 -25.70
CA ILE A 10 7.71 -35.65 -25.90
C ILE A 10 7.96 -34.87 -24.60
N ALA A 11 7.67 -35.46 -23.43
CA ALA A 11 7.96 -34.85 -22.14
C ALA A 11 9.47 -34.81 -21.83
N LEU A 12 10.22 -35.86 -22.18
CA LEU A 12 11.67 -35.91 -22.04
C LEU A 12 12.40 -34.94 -22.98
N GLU A 13 12.01 -34.89 -24.26
CA GLU A 13 12.53 -33.90 -25.23
C GLU A 13 12.24 -32.45 -24.78
N LYS A 14 11.11 -32.21 -24.10
CA LYS A 14 10.78 -30.89 -23.53
C LYS A 14 11.57 -30.55 -22.27
N THR A 15 12.13 -31.53 -21.57
CA THR A 15 13.00 -31.30 -20.39
C THR A 15 14.48 -31.20 -20.74
N GLU A 16 14.94 -31.77 -21.85
CA GLU A 16 16.32 -31.67 -22.33
C GLU A 16 16.71 -30.22 -22.73
N GLY A 17 15.74 -29.38 -23.07
CA GLY A 17 15.93 -27.96 -23.38
C GLY A 17 15.73 -26.99 -22.21
N ILE A 18 15.40 -27.48 -21.01
CA ILE A 18 15.28 -26.62 -19.82
C ILE A 18 16.68 -26.50 -19.21
N THR A 19 17.43 -25.50 -19.66
CA THR A 19 18.63 -25.07 -18.95
C THR A 19 18.18 -24.49 -17.61
N ILE A 20 18.16 -25.33 -16.57
CA ILE A 20 17.91 -24.88 -15.19
C ILE A 20 19.04 -23.93 -14.83
N ASP A 21 18.75 -22.63 -14.92
CA ASP A 21 19.62 -21.58 -14.44
C ASP A 21 19.59 -21.60 -12.91
N LYS A 22 20.48 -22.42 -12.34
CA LYS A 22 20.62 -22.62 -10.89
C LYS A 22 20.89 -21.30 -10.16
N GLU A 23 21.57 -20.35 -10.82
CA GLU A 23 21.85 -19.03 -10.23
C GLU A 23 20.57 -18.19 -10.16
N LYS A 24 19.79 -18.17 -11.24
CA LYS A 24 18.48 -17.48 -11.25
C LYS A 24 17.50 -18.08 -10.25
N MET A 25 17.43 -19.42 -10.14
CA MET A 25 16.58 -20.08 -9.15
C MET A 25 17.03 -19.76 -7.71
N LYS A 26 18.33 -19.75 -7.45
CA LYS A 26 18.87 -19.38 -6.14
C LYS A 26 18.53 -17.93 -5.81
N TYR A 27 18.72 -17.01 -6.75
CA TYR A 27 18.37 -15.60 -6.59
C TYR A 27 16.89 -15.42 -6.25
N GLN A 28 15.98 -16.06 -6.99
CA GLN A 28 14.54 -15.99 -6.70
C GLN A 28 14.21 -16.54 -5.31
N SER A 29 14.82 -17.66 -4.91
CA SER A 29 14.65 -18.20 -3.56
C SER A 29 15.14 -17.23 -2.48
N ASP A 30 16.26 -16.54 -2.73
CA ASP A 30 16.81 -15.55 -1.80
C ASP A 30 15.94 -14.29 -1.71
N VAL A 31 15.32 -13.86 -2.81
CA VAL A 31 14.32 -12.77 -2.82
C VAL A 31 13.10 -13.16 -1.98
N GLU A 32 12.59 -14.38 -2.14
CA GLU A 32 11.46 -14.88 -1.34
C GLU A 32 11.79 -14.95 0.15
N LYS A 33 13.00 -15.39 0.53
CA LYS A 33 13.46 -15.39 1.93
C LYS A 33 13.51 -13.98 2.50
N ALA A 34 14.08 -13.03 1.77
CA ALA A 34 14.15 -11.63 2.20
C ALA A 34 12.75 -11.04 2.38
N ARG A 35 11.84 -11.28 1.43
CA ARG A 35 10.44 -10.84 1.51
C ARG A 35 9.71 -11.48 2.70
N LYS A 36 9.93 -12.77 2.97
CA LYS A 36 9.35 -13.45 4.13
C LYS A 36 9.85 -12.85 5.44
N ALA A 37 11.16 -12.63 5.57
CA ALA A 37 11.75 -12.00 6.75
C ALA A 37 11.18 -10.59 6.98
N ALA A 38 11.10 -9.77 5.93
CA ALA A 38 10.54 -8.42 6.01
C ALA A 38 9.04 -8.43 6.32
N GLY A 39 8.26 -9.35 5.73
CA GLY A 39 6.84 -9.52 6.04
C GLY A 39 6.61 -9.92 7.51
N SER A 40 7.39 -10.86 8.03
CA SER A 40 7.34 -11.23 9.45
C SER A 40 7.73 -10.06 10.36
N TYR A 41 8.76 -9.28 9.98
CA TYR A 41 9.14 -8.07 10.69
C TYR A 41 8.02 -7.01 10.70
N MET A 42 7.31 -6.82 9.58
CA MET A 42 6.18 -5.88 9.50
C MET A 42 5.00 -6.30 10.40
N LEU A 43 4.76 -7.60 10.57
CA LEU A 43 3.60 -8.14 11.29
C LEU A 43 3.86 -8.50 12.76
N ALA A 44 5.12 -8.46 13.22
CA ALA A 44 5.45 -8.85 14.59
C ALA A 44 4.75 -7.96 15.65
N ASP A 45 4.24 -8.54 16.72
CA ASP A 45 3.65 -7.77 17.83
C ASP A 45 4.66 -6.80 18.45
N LYS A 46 5.92 -7.24 18.56
CA LYS A 46 7.07 -6.43 18.92
C LYS A 46 8.18 -6.64 17.91
N ALA A 47 8.53 -5.58 17.19
CA ALA A 47 9.65 -5.61 16.24
C ALA A 47 10.98 -5.76 16.98
N ASP A 48 11.83 -6.64 16.45
CA ASP A 48 13.23 -6.81 16.85
C ASP A 48 14.11 -6.52 15.63
N ASP A 49 14.68 -5.32 15.60
CA ASP A 49 15.49 -4.84 14.49
C ASP A 49 16.79 -5.66 14.34
N GLU A 50 17.38 -6.12 15.46
CA GLU A 50 18.63 -6.89 15.45
C GLU A 50 18.40 -8.30 14.90
N ALA A 51 17.32 -8.95 15.33
CA ALA A 51 16.92 -10.26 14.81
C ALA A 51 16.57 -10.17 13.32
N PHE A 52 15.87 -9.10 12.91
CA PHE A 52 15.54 -8.87 11.51
C PHE A 52 16.79 -8.71 10.65
N ILE A 53 17.73 -7.84 11.05
CA ILE A 53 19.00 -7.63 10.33
C ILE A 53 19.81 -8.94 10.27
N THR A 54 19.83 -9.70 11.36
CA THR A 54 20.55 -10.99 11.41
C THR A 54 19.99 -11.99 10.41
N ASN A 55 18.67 -12.07 10.26
CA ASN A 55 18.01 -12.97 9.30
C ASN A 55 18.30 -12.62 7.81
N LEU A 56 18.84 -11.43 7.53
CA LEU A 56 19.19 -11.01 6.17
C LEU A 56 20.66 -11.30 5.80
N LYS A 57 21.54 -11.56 6.77
CA LYS A 57 23.00 -11.64 6.55
C LYS A 57 23.42 -12.77 5.61
N ASP A 58 22.67 -13.88 5.61
CA ASP A 58 22.97 -15.07 4.81
C ASP A 58 22.31 -15.06 3.41
N ILE A 59 21.66 -13.95 3.04
CA ILE A 59 20.94 -13.78 1.78
C ILE A 59 21.80 -12.92 0.84
N ASP A 60 21.78 -13.24 -0.47
CA ASP A 60 22.44 -12.39 -1.47
C ASP A 60 22.01 -10.91 -1.32
N PRO A 61 22.95 -9.93 -1.25
CA PRO A 61 22.61 -8.54 -1.01
C PRO A 61 21.67 -7.92 -2.06
N LYS A 62 21.76 -8.33 -3.33
CA LYS A 62 20.84 -7.84 -4.36
C LYS A 62 19.44 -8.42 -4.17
N ALA A 63 19.36 -9.69 -3.76
CA ALA A 63 18.09 -10.33 -3.43
C ALA A 63 17.44 -9.71 -2.18
N VAL A 64 18.24 -9.33 -1.17
CA VAL A 64 17.78 -8.56 0.00
C VAL A 64 17.14 -7.25 -0.46
N LYS A 65 17.86 -6.44 -1.24
CA LYS A 65 17.33 -5.16 -1.74
C LYS A 65 16.00 -5.32 -2.46
N GLU A 66 15.89 -6.28 -3.37
CA GLU A 66 14.64 -6.54 -4.10
C GLU A 66 13.50 -6.97 -3.15
N GLY A 67 13.74 -7.95 -2.26
CA GLY A 67 12.72 -8.42 -1.34
C GLY A 67 12.25 -7.35 -0.36
N LEU A 68 13.16 -6.50 0.12
CA LEU A 68 12.85 -5.36 0.97
C LEU A 68 12.05 -4.28 0.22
N LEU A 69 12.45 -3.94 -1.00
CA LEU A 69 11.70 -3.00 -1.85
C LEU A 69 10.28 -3.48 -2.13
N MET A 70 10.10 -4.75 -2.47
CA MET A 70 8.76 -5.33 -2.69
C MET A 70 7.90 -5.25 -1.41
N THR A 71 8.52 -5.46 -0.25
CA THR A 71 7.81 -5.38 1.04
C THR A 71 7.46 -3.94 1.39
N ALA A 72 8.39 -3.00 1.23
CA ALA A 72 8.14 -1.59 1.44
C ALA A 72 7.05 -1.08 0.49
N ASP A 73 7.09 -1.43 -0.79
CA ASP A 73 6.06 -1.04 -1.75
C ASP A 73 4.68 -1.55 -1.33
N ALA A 74 4.56 -2.82 -0.93
CA ALA A 74 3.28 -3.37 -0.47
C ALA A 74 2.76 -2.70 0.82
N ASN A 75 3.65 -2.15 1.65
CA ASN A 75 3.30 -1.60 2.96
C ASN A 75 3.23 -0.07 3.00
N ILE A 76 3.77 0.65 2.01
CA ILE A 76 3.56 2.09 1.82
C ILE A 76 2.20 2.28 1.16
N SER A 77 1.18 2.57 1.96
CA SER A 77 -0.20 2.74 1.55
C SER A 77 -0.89 3.81 2.39
N LEU A 78 -1.99 4.36 1.89
CA LEU A 78 -2.75 5.36 2.61
C LEU A 78 -3.33 4.75 3.90
N PRO A 79 -3.14 5.40 5.06
CA PRO A 79 -3.68 4.90 6.32
C PRO A 79 -5.20 5.13 6.39
N GLU A 80 -5.91 4.21 7.04
CA GLU A 80 -7.37 4.32 7.21
C GLU A 80 -7.76 5.28 8.35
N SER A 81 -6.94 5.34 9.39
CA SER A 81 -7.11 6.17 10.58
C SER A 81 -5.80 6.83 10.99
N GLU A 82 -5.84 7.74 11.95
CA GLU A 82 -4.64 8.37 12.55
C GLU A 82 -3.88 7.40 13.46
N GLU A 83 -4.59 6.43 14.06
CA GLU A 83 -4.08 5.55 15.10
C GLU A 83 -3.32 4.34 14.52
N GLY A 84 -2.33 3.86 15.28
CA GLY A 84 -1.63 2.60 14.97
C GLY A 84 -0.63 2.65 13.80
N ASN A 85 -0.39 3.81 13.20
CA ASN A 85 0.54 3.92 12.06
C ASN A 85 2.01 4.13 12.45
N GLU A 86 2.30 4.60 13.66
CA GLU A 86 3.66 4.98 14.07
C GLU A 86 4.65 3.80 13.94
N GLU A 87 4.30 2.65 14.53
CA GLU A 87 5.14 1.45 14.46
C GLU A 87 5.29 0.95 13.03
N ARG A 88 4.22 0.99 12.22
CA ARG A 88 4.28 0.64 10.80
C ARG A 88 5.25 1.53 10.04
N PHE A 89 5.20 2.85 10.24
CA PHE A 89 6.09 3.81 9.56
C PHE A 89 7.54 3.67 10.03
N LYS A 90 7.77 3.42 11.31
CA LYS A 90 9.10 3.11 11.84
C LYS A 90 9.69 1.88 11.16
N ARG A 91 8.92 0.80 11.03
CA ARG A 91 9.36 -0.45 10.36
C ARG A 91 9.64 -0.23 8.88
N ILE A 92 8.79 0.53 8.18
CA ILE A 92 9.03 0.92 6.78
C ILE A 92 10.36 1.68 6.67
N LYS A 93 10.61 2.63 7.56
CA LYS A 93 11.87 3.38 7.59
C LYS A 93 13.08 2.46 7.81
N THR A 94 12.99 1.49 8.72
CA THR A 94 14.04 0.47 8.93
C THR A 94 14.29 -0.36 7.67
N ILE A 95 13.23 -0.84 7.01
CA ILE A 95 13.32 -1.59 5.76
C ILE A 95 14.02 -0.75 4.67
N ILE A 96 13.62 0.51 4.49
CA ILE A 96 14.23 1.39 3.50
C ILE A 96 15.68 1.72 3.86
N ALA A 97 16.01 1.91 5.15
CA ALA A 97 17.38 2.13 5.60
C ALA A 97 18.29 0.98 5.20
N ILE A 98 17.84 -0.27 5.40
CA ILE A 98 18.61 -1.45 5.04
C ILE A 98 18.70 -1.59 3.52
N ALA A 99 17.57 -1.47 2.80
CA ALA A 99 17.54 -1.64 1.34
C ALA A 99 18.43 -0.60 0.63
N SER A 100 18.47 0.62 1.15
CA SER A 100 19.22 1.75 0.58
C SER A 100 20.66 1.86 1.06
N ASP A 101 21.16 0.92 1.87
CA ASP A 101 22.48 1.04 2.54
C ASP A 101 22.63 2.36 3.32
N ASN A 102 21.58 2.79 4.02
CA ASN A 102 21.48 4.06 4.74
C ASN A 102 21.67 5.32 3.86
N ASN A 103 21.22 5.28 2.62
CA ASN A 103 21.23 6.45 1.74
C ASN A 103 20.38 7.59 2.33
N SER A 104 21.01 8.73 2.61
CA SER A 104 20.36 9.88 3.25
C SER A 104 19.21 10.47 2.44
N ASN A 105 19.28 10.45 1.11
CA ASN A 105 18.22 10.96 0.25
C ASN A 105 16.99 10.03 0.28
N ALA A 106 17.21 8.71 0.28
CA ALA A 106 16.13 7.73 0.40
C ALA A 106 15.43 7.84 1.76
N LEU A 107 16.20 8.06 2.83
CA LEU A 107 15.65 8.27 4.17
C LEU A 107 14.88 9.59 4.29
N ALA A 108 15.40 10.68 3.74
CA ALA A 108 14.71 11.97 3.74
C ALA A 108 13.38 11.92 2.96
N LEU A 109 13.37 11.29 1.79
CA LEU A 109 12.15 11.07 1.01
C LEU A 109 11.15 10.17 1.76
N THR A 110 11.63 9.17 2.50
CA THR A 110 10.79 8.32 3.34
C THR A 110 10.15 9.11 4.48
N ASP A 111 10.90 10.00 5.14
CA ASP A 111 10.38 10.87 6.19
C ASP A 111 9.33 11.87 5.67
N GLU A 112 9.58 12.48 4.51
CA GLU A 112 8.61 13.33 3.83
C GLU A 112 7.33 12.55 3.49
N LEU A 113 7.48 11.34 2.95
CA LEU A 113 6.35 10.47 2.62
C LEU A 113 5.55 10.05 3.85
N ILE A 114 6.20 9.73 4.97
CA ILE A 114 5.53 9.43 6.24
C ILE A 114 4.74 10.66 6.72
N GLY A 115 5.35 11.85 6.69
CA GLY A 115 4.67 13.11 7.01
C GLY A 115 3.44 13.34 6.14
N PHE A 116 3.55 13.11 4.84
CA PHE A 116 2.45 13.21 3.89
C PHE A 116 1.32 12.20 4.18
N LEU A 117 1.67 10.93 4.44
CA LEU A 117 0.70 9.87 4.75
C LEU A 117 -0.08 10.18 6.03
N ASN A 118 0.57 10.74 7.06
CA ASN A 118 -0.09 11.15 8.31
C ASN A 118 -1.15 12.25 8.11
N GLN A 119 -1.04 13.07 7.06
CA GLN A 119 -2.02 14.12 6.78
C GLN A 119 -3.30 13.60 6.12
N TYR A 120 -3.25 12.43 5.48
CA TYR A 120 -4.40 11.88 4.75
C TYR A 120 -5.67 11.71 5.61
N PRO A 121 -5.65 11.03 6.77
CA PRO A 121 -6.85 10.83 7.57
C PRO A 121 -7.41 12.15 8.10
N LEU A 122 -6.54 13.11 8.44
CA LEU A 122 -6.93 14.46 8.85
C LEU A 122 -7.67 15.19 7.72
N HIS A 123 -7.11 15.19 6.51
CA HIS A 123 -7.72 15.86 5.37
C HIS A 123 -9.04 15.21 4.94
N ARG A 124 -9.18 13.88 5.06
CA ARG A 124 -10.47 13.21 4.84
C ARG A 124 -11.53 13.69 5.82
N LYS A 125 -11.19 13.73 7.11
CA LYS A 125 -12.09 14.18 8.17
C LYS A 125 -12.51 15.63 7.94
N ASP A 126 -11.55 16.52 7.69
CA ASP A 126 -11.80 17.93 7.42
C ASP A 126 -12.68 18.14 6.18
N LEU A 127 -12.46 17.35 5.13
CA LEU A 127 -13.27 17.41 3.91
C LEU A 127 -14.72 17.04 4.22
N VAL A 128 -14.94 15.94 4.94
CA VAL A 128 -16.31 15.52 5.32
C VAL A 128 -16.99 16.56 6.20
N GLU A 129 -16.30 17.11 7.20
CA GLU A 129 -16.87 18.14 8.08
C GLU A 129 -17.21 19.42 7.33
N LYS A 130 -16.34 19.88 6.41
CA LYS A 130 -16.63 21.01 5.52
C LYS A 130 -17.86 20.75 4.65
N MET A 131 -17.98 19.53 4.11
CA MET A 131 -19.15 19.15 3.31
C MET A 131 -20.43 19.13 4.12
N LYS A 132 -20.42 18.58 5.35
CA LYS A 132 -21.57 18.61 6.25
C LYS A 132 -22.02 20.04 6.53
N ALA A 133 -21.08 20.93 6.85
CA ALA A 133 -21.38 22.35 7.09
C ALA A 133 -22.03 23.03 5.87
N GLN A 134 -21.56 22.71 4.66
CA GLN A 134 -22.13 23.23 3.41
C GLN A 134 -23.52 22.67 3.10
N TYR A 135 -23.78 21.39 3.43
CA TYR A 135 -25.03 20.71 3.11
C TYR A 135 -26.11 20.84 4.19
N LYS A 136 -25.75 21.22 5.41
CA LYS A 136 -26.72 21.45 6.51
C LYS A 136 -27.93 22.31 6.10
N PRO A 137 -27.77 23.51 5.48
CA PRO A 137 -28.92 24.32 5.09
C PRO A 137 -29.78 23.64 4.01
N ILE A 138 -29.15 22.91 3.09
CA ILE A 138 -29.85 22.18 2.00
C ILE A 138 -30.72 21.06 2.59
N LEU A 139 -30.19 20.33 3.59
CA LEU A 139 -30.92 19.28 4.30
C LEU A 139 -32.09 19.83 5.09
N ASP A 140 -31.92 20.98 5.76
CA ASP A 140 -32.99 21.62 6.52
C ASP A 140 -34.14 22.03 5.57
N GLU A 141 -33.82 22.67 4.45
CA GLU A 141 -34.81 23.08 3.45
C GLU A 141 -35.53 21.87 2.83
N LYS A 142 -34.80 20.79 2.51
CA LYS A 142 -35.40 19.54 2.00
C LYS A 142 -36.32 18.90 3.04
N SER A 143 -35.89 18.84 4.29
CA SER A 143 -36.68 18.27 5.40
C SER A 143 -37.98 19.04 5.57
N GLU A 144 -37.94 20.38 5.63
CA GLU A 144 -39.14 21.22 5.73
C GLU A 144 -40.11 21.02 4.55
N LYS A 145 -39.59 20.93 3.32
CA LYS A 145 -40.43 20.70 2.13
C LYS A 145 -41.13 19.35 2.18
N LEU A 146 -40.40 18.30 2.56
CA LEU A 146 -40.97 16.96 2.72
C LEU A 146 -42.00 16.93 3.84
N SER A 147 -41.71 17.55 4.99
CA SER A 147 -42.66 17.61 6.10
C SER A 147 -43.96 18.30 5.71
N LYS A 148 -43.89 19.40 4.95
CA LYS A 148 -45.06 20.10 4.39
C LYS A 148 -45.83 19.25 3.39
N GLN A 149 -45.13 18.47 2.55
CA GLN A 149 -45.74 17.66 1.51
C GLN A 149 -46.47 16.42 2.07
N TYR A 150 -45.89 15.76 3.08
CA TYR A 150 -46.43 14.52 3.64
C TYR A 150 -47.24 14.72 4.92
N GLY A 151 -47.25 15.93 5.49
CA GLY A 151 -48.00 16.26 6.71
C GLY A 151 -47.47 15.56 7.97
N GLN A 152 -46.23 15.09 7.93
CA GLN A 152 -45.53 14.41 9.02
C GLN A 152 -44.15 15.05 9.20
N ASP A 153 -43.61 15.00 10.41
CA ASP A 153 -42.26 15.51 10.66
C ASP A 153 -41.21 14.55 10.07
N ILE A 154 -40.56 14.97 8.98
CA ILE A 154 -39.51 14.23 8.29
C ILE A 154 -38.19 14.95 8.54
N HIS A 155 -37.26 14.28 9.23
CA HIS A 155 -35.91 14.78 9.43
C HIS A 155 -34.91 13.97 8.59
N LEU A 156 -34.31 14.61 7.59
CA LEU A 156 -33.25 13.99 6.79
C LEU A 156 -31.92 14.09 7.53
N THR A 157 -31.16 12.99 7.54
CA THR A 157 -29.77 12.96 7.97
C THR A 157 -28.85 12.91 6.74
N TYR A 158 -27.57 13.22 6.93
CA TYR A 158 -26.57 13.18 5.86
C TYR A 158 -26.48 11.80 5.21
N GLU A 159 -26.57 10.74 6.01
CA GLU A 159 -26.48 9.34 5.58
C GLU A 159 -27.70 8.91 4.73
N ASN A 160 -28.83 9.59 4.92
CA ASN A 160 -30.09 9.31 4.25
C ASN A 160 -30.33 10.23 3.03
N ASP A 161 -29.48 11.25 2.81
CA ASP A 161 -29.56 12.11 1.64
C ASP A 161 -28.62 11.61 0.53
N LYS A 162 -29.24 11.08 -0.53
CA LYS A 162 -28.53 10.52 -1.68
C LYS A 162 -27.58 11.53 -2.34
N GLU A 163 -27.97 12.79 -2.42
CA GLU A 163 -27.17 13.85 -3.06
C GLU A 163 -25.90 14.13 -2.26
N PHE A 164 -26.01 14.25 -0.93
CA PHE A 164 -24.86 14.36 -0.04
C PHE A 164 -23.93 13.14 -0.17
N MET A 165 -24.48 11.93 -0.14
CA MET A 165 -23.68 10.70 -0.23
C MET A 165 -22.91 10.59 -1.54
N GLU A 166 -23.55 10.91 -2.68
CA GLU A 166 -22.88 10.95 -3.99
C GLU A 166 -21.79 12.02 -4.06
N ALA A 167 -22.09 13.22 -3.56
CA ALA A 167 -21.11 14.30 -3.52
C ALA A 167 -19.92 13.96 -2.61
N ALA A 168 -20.17 13.41 -1.43
CA ALA A 168 -19.14 13.03 -0.46
C ALA A 168 -18.24 11.93 -1.03
N SER A 169 -18.84 10.89 -1.61
CA SER A 169 -18.10 9.80 -2.26
C SER A 169 -17.17 10.33 -3.36
N LYS A 170 -17.68 11.17 -4.27
CA LYS A 170 -16.88 11.74 -5.36
C LYS A 170 -15.72 12.61 -4.87
N ASN A 171 -15.95 13.41 -3.82
CA ASN A 171 -14.90 14.27 -3.27
C ASN A 171 -13.82 13.46 -2.53
N LEU A 172 -14.22 12.43 -1.78
CA LEU A 172 -13.30 11.52 -1.11
C LEU A 172 -12.47 10.71 -2.11
N GLU A 173 -13.10 10.20 -3.17
CA GLU A 173 -12.39 9.48 -4.24
C GLU A 173 -11.37 10.39 -4.94
N ARG A 174 -11.72 11.65 -5.20
CA ARG A 174 -10.78 12.63 -5.77
C ARG A 174 -9.59 12.89 -4.83
N LEU A 175 -9.85 13.05 -3.53
CA LEU A 175 -8.80 13.24 -2.52
C LEU A 175 -7.88 12.01 -2.48
N GLU A 176 -8.46 10.81 -2.42
CA GLU A 176 -7.71 9.56 -2.41
C GLU A 176 -6.84 9.42 -3.67
N ASN A 177 -7.38 9.67 -4.86
CA ASN A 177 -6.63 9.58 -6.11
C ASN A 177 -5.43 10.53 -6.15
N GLN A 178 -5.58 11.76 -5.65
CA GLN A 178 -4.47 12.71 -5.54
C GLN A 178 -3.36 12.18 -4.62
N TYR A 179 -3.76 11.67 -3.45
CA TYR A 179 -2.84 11.08 -2.48
C TYR A 179 -2.12 9.85 -3.04
N GLN A 180 -2.86 8.93 -3.65
CA GLN A 180 -2.29 7.73 -4.26
C GLN A 180 -1.30 8.09 -5.37
N GLN A 181 -1.55 9.14 -6.16
CA GLN A 181 -0.61 9.55 -7.20
C GLN A 181 0.72 10.03 -6.62
N THR A 182 0.68 10.84 -5.56
CA THR A 182 1.90 11.29 -4.87
C THR A 182 2.66 10.11 -4.26
N VAL A 183 1.94 9.18 -3.62
CA VAL A 183 2.55 7.95 -3.05
C VAL A 183 3.20 7.10 -4.15
N ARG A 184 2.53 6.90 -5.29
CA ARG A 184 3.10 6.18 -6.44
C ARG A 184 4.38 6.84 -6.95
N ASN A 185 4.39 8.17 -7.06
CA ASN A 185 5.56 8.91 -7.50
C ASN A 185 6.73 8.77 -6.50
N ALA A 186 6.47 8.89 -5.20
CA ALA A 186 7.48 8.72 -4.16
C ALA A 186 8.05 7.30 -4.13
N LYS A 187 7.21 6.28 -4.27
CA LYS A 187 7.64 4.87 -4.41
C LYS A 187 8.54 4.65 -5.61
N ALA A 188 8.19 5.23 -6.76
CA ALA A 188 9.02 5.13 -7.97
C ALA A 188 10.39 5.79 -7.76
N GLN A 189 10.44 6.95 -7.11
CA GLN A 189 11.70 7.63 -6.76
C GLN A 189 12.53 6.81 -5.76
N LEU A 190 11.93 6.25 -4.71
CA LEU A 190 12.61 5.37 -3.77
C LEU A 190 13.23 4.17 -4.48
N LYS A 191 12.48 3.53 -5.39
CA LYS A 191 13.00 2.42 -6.20
C LYS A 191 14.22 2.84 -7.03
N GLN A 192 14.17 4.00 -7.69
CA GLN A 192 15.29 4.53 -8.46
C GLN A 192 16.54 4.83 -7.60
N MET A 193 16.35 5.30 -6.37
CA MET A 193 17.46 5.58 -5.45
C MET A 193 18.11 4.31 -4.90
N ILE A 194 17.34 3.23 -4.77
CA ILE A 194 17.78 1.97 -4.15
C ILE A 194 18.38 1.00 -5.17
N GLY A 195 17.88 1.00 -6.41
CA GLY A 195 18.34 0.14 -7.51
C GLY A 195 17.19 -0.58 -8.20
#